data_AF-A0A7K1G7Q8-F1
#
_entry.id   AF-A0A7K1G7Q8-F1
#
_cell.length_a   1.000
_cell.length_b   1.000
_cell.length_c   1.000
_cell.angle_alpha   90.00
_cell.angle_beta   90.00
_cell.angle_gamma   90.00
#
_symmetry.space_group_name_H-M   'P 1'
#
loop_
_entity.id
_entity.type
_entity.pdbx_description
1 polymer ?
#
loop_
_entity_poly.entity_id
_entity_poly.type
_entity_poly.pdbx_seq_one_letter_code
_entity_poly.pdbx_strand_id
1 'polypeptide(L)'
;MNIIQLFSSLDLNKDQILEFGSEDYIRIEKKINFEKKINPEIDSNTSENLILALKEYKEEFFFVMSNSICLNFFAQNKFSKEYFFTDNPNISDEKVKHFITLFLSVDLISLFSLKLSKNTFENLEELDFLLDFKRYFSEEIIYKMTVLVFSKLDFAISQLAVLNTNKYSAIIYIKFKAFYNVLSHFATIESDQKMSNLLSMVIKSYNKDTSSVFFGSVIKSMAFYNAFNENITKVLAENSDAIPALEEDVENAIMPPVVKIIIAIMIFAVILFLICK
;
A
#
# COMPACT_ATOMS: atom_id res chain seq x y z
N MET A 1 4.11 -17.04 6.21
CA MET A 1 4.85 -15.94 6.88
C MET A 1 6.15 -15.72 6.11
N ASN A 2 6.63 -14.48 5.96
CA ASN A 2 7.89 -14.19 5.25
C ASN A 2 9.09 -14.01 6.20
N ILE A 3 10.32 -13.87 5.67
CA ILE A 3 11.54 -13.76 6.48
C ILE A 3 11.61 -12.49 7.34
N ILE A 4 10.98 -11.38 6.92
CA ILE A 4 10.93 -10.12 7.67
C ILE A 4 9.99 -10.28 8.88
N GLN A 5 8.84 -10.92 8.68
CA GLN A 5 7.90 -11.26 9.74
C GLN A 5 8.53 -12.21 10.74
N LEU A 6 9.22 -13.27 10.27
CA LEU A 6 9.92 -14.20 11.15
C LEU A 6 10.97 -13.48 11.99
N PHE A 7 11.82 -12.66 11.38
CA PHE A 7 12.82 -11.91 12.14
C PHE A 7 12.17 -11.02 13.20
N SER A 8 11.09 -10.32 12.84
CA SER A 8 10.35 -9.44 13.77
C SER A 8 9.70 -10.22 14.91
N SER A 9 9.24 -11.46 14.68
CA SER A 9 8.65 -12.31 15.73
C SER A 9 9.69 -12.90 16.67
N LEU A 10 10.95 -13.02 16.22
CA LEU A 10 12.04 -13.56 17.01
C LEU A 10 12.61 -12.54 18.02
N ASP A 11 12.09 -11.32 18.12
CA ASP A 11 12.57 -10.30 19.08
C ASP A 11 14.11 -10.17 19.08
N LEU A 12 14.68 -10.12 17.87
CA LEU A 12 16.11 -9.95 17.65
C LEU A 12 16.41 -8.47 17.49
N ASN A 13 17.55 -8.02 18.04
CA ASN A 13 17.96 -6.64 17.84
C ASN A 13 18.39 -6.46 16.38
N LYS A 14 17.62 -5.67 15.63
CA LYS A 14 17.91 -5.36 14.23
C LYS A 14 19.21 -4.57 14.06
N ASP A 15 19.65 -3.84 15.09
CA ASP A 15 20.87 -3.03 15.04
C ASP A 15 22.12 -3.91 14.98
N GLN A 16 21.99 -5.18 15.39
CA GLN A 16 23.07 -6.16 15.41
C GLN A 16 23.11 -7.03 14.15
N ILE A 17 22.23 -6.80 13.16
CA ILE A 17 22.17 -7.62 11.93
C ILE A 17 23.54 -7.71 11.25
N LEU A 18 24.29 -6.61 11.18
CA LEU A 18 25.59 -6.56 10.52
C LEU A 18 26.70 -7.25 11.33
N GLU A 19 26.49 -7.40 12.64
CA GLU A 19 27.46 -7.88 13.62
C GLU A 19 27.34 -9.37 13.92
N PHE A 20 26.23 -10.01 13.54
CA PHE A 20 26.00 -11.41 13.84
C PHE A 20 27.14 -12.31 13.34
N GLY A 21 27.60 -13.18 14.25
CA GLY A 21 28.62 -14.18 13.99
C GLY A 21 28.07 -15.59 13.88
N SER A 22 28.97 -16.56 13.70
CA SER A 22 28.64 -17.98 13.61
C SER A 22 27.87 -18.50 14.83
N GLU A 23 28.23 -18.07 16.04
CA GLU A 23 27.52 -18.44 17.26
C GLU A 23 26.10 -17.87 17.32
N ASP A 24 25.90 -16.64 16.84
CA ASP A 24 24.59 -16.00 16.82
C ASP A 24 23.65 -16.73 15.85
N TYR A 25 24.14 -17.14 14.68
CA TYR A 25 23.34 -17.92 13.74
C TYR A 25 22.84 -19.23 14.35
N ILE A 26 23.68 -19.94 15.12
CA ILE A 26 23.27 -21.16 15.83
C ILE A 26 22.18 -20.85 16.88
N ARG A 27 22.29 -19.72 17.59
CA ARG A 27 21.28 -19.29 18.57
C ARG A 27 19.97 -18.91 17.88
N ILE A 28 20.03 -18.20 16.77
CA ILE A 28 18.86 -17.81 15.96
C ILE A 28 18.18 -19.06 15.39
N GLU A 29 18.93 -20.00 14.82
CA GLU A 29 18.39 -21.30 14.35
C GLU A 29 17.65 -22.06 15.47
N LYS A 30 18.21 -22.08 16.68
CA LYS A 30 17.54 -22.68 17.85
C LYS A 30 16.26 -21.94 18.22
N LYS A 31 16.26 -20.60 18.18
CA LYS A 31 15.08 -19.77 18.47
C LYS A 31 13.97 -20.00 17.43
N ILE A 32 14.31 -20.05 16.14
CA ILE A 32 13.38 -20.40 15.05
C ILE A 32 12.76 -21.78 15.28
N ASN A 33 13.57 -22.78 15.60
CA ASN A 33 13.07 -24.14 15.86
C ASN A 33 12.14 -24.23 17.08
N PHE A 34 12.32 -23.35 18.06
CA PHE A 34 11.39 -23.23 19.18
C PHE A 34 10.09 -22.58 18.75
N GLU A 35 10.14 -21.44 18.06
CA GLU A 35 8.97 -20.74 17.55
C GLU A 35 8.14 -21.61 16.60
N LYS A 36 8.79 -22.39 15.73
CA LYS A 36 8.13 -23.31 14.79
C LYS A 36 7.25 -24.35 15.47
N LYS A 37 7.53 -24.71 16.73
CA LYS A 37 6.68 -25.64 17.51
C LYS A 37 5.36 -25.02 17.95
N ILE A 38 5.32 -23.69 18.06
CA ILE A 38 4.19 -22.93 18.59
C ILE A 38 3.44 -22.23 17.46
N ASN A 39 4.14 -21.85 16.39
CA ASN A 39 3.60 -21.19 15.22
C ASN A 39 3.74 -22.09 13.97
N PRO A 40 2.64 -22.73 13.51
CA PRO A 40 2.67 -23.61 12.34
C PRO A 40 2.84 -22.86 11.00
N GLU A 41 2.73 -21.53 10.97
CA GLU A 41 2.95 -20.73 9.76
C GLU A 41 4.43 -20.60 9.39
N ILE A 42 5.34 -21.01 10.28
CA ILE A 42 6.79 -21.02 10.06
C ILE A 42 7.16 -22.31 9.32
N ASP A 43 7.17 -22.25 7.99
CA ASP A 43 7.66 -23.38 7.20
C ASP A 43 9.21 -23.49 7.23
N SER A 44 9.72 -24.65 6.80
CA SER A 44 11.17 -24.90 6.76
C SER A 44 11.91 -23.97 5.81
N ASN A 45 11.31 -23.63 4.67
CA ASN A 45 11.93 -22.78 3.66
C ASN A 45 12.12 -21.36 4.19
N THR A 46 11.12 -20.78 4.87
CA THR A 46 11.20 -19.47 5.51
C THR A 46 12.30 -19.43 6.58
N SER A 47 12.42 -20.51 7.36
CA SER A 47 13.46 -20.67 8.39
C SER A 47 14.86 -20.66 7.77
N GLU A 48 15.08 -21.49 6.75
CA GLU A 48 16.35 -21.62 6.04
C GLU A 48 16.71 -20.32 5.30
N ASN A 49 15.73 -19.69 4.67
CA ASN A 49 15.92 -18.42 3.96
C ASN A 49 16.29 -17.27 4.88
N LEU A 50 15.72 -17.18 6.08
CA LEU A 50 16.13 -16.15 7.03
C LEU A 50 17.59 -16.33 7.45
N ILE A 51 18.01 -17.57 7.72
CA ILE A 51 19.39 -17.87 8.09
C ILE A 51 20.34 -17.58 6.93
N LEU A 52 19.97 -17.94 5.71
CA LEU A 52 20.75 -17.63 4.51
C LEU A 52 20.87 -16.12 4.29
N ALA A 53 19.78 -15.37 4.46
CA ALA A 53 19.77 -13.92 4.36
C ALA A 53 20.71 -13.27 5.40
N LEU A 54 20.68 -13.74 6.65
CA LEU A 54 21.56 -13.22 7.71
C LEU A 54 23.04 -13.59 7.51
N LYS A 55 23.34 -14.74 6.91
CA LYS A 55 24.73 -15.20 6.67
C LYS A 55 25.35 -14.52 5.44
N GLU A 56 24.64 -14.51 4.32
CA GLU A 56 25.20 -14.19 3.00
C GLU A 56 24.74 -12.82 2.46
N TYR A 57 23.65 -12.26 2.99
CA TYR A 57 23.03 -11.02 2.49
C TYR A 57 22.70 -10.02 3.60
N LYS A 58 23.54 -9.97 4.65
CA LYS A 58 23.28 -9.18 5.86
C LYS A 58 23.11 -7.69 5.60
N GLU A 59 23.85 -7.14 4.63
CA GLU A 59 23.76 -5.73 4.26
C GLU A 59 22.39 -5.44 3.64
N GLU A 60 21.99 -6.23 2.65
CA GLU A 60 20.71 -6.10 1.94
C GLU A 60 19.53 -6.34 2.88
N PHE A 61 19.64 -7.35 3.76
CA PHE A 61 18.66 -7.62 4.80
C PHE A 61 18.53 -6.44 5.76
N PHE A 62 19.64 -5.89 6.25
CA PHE A 62 19.65 -4.71 7.12
C PHE A 62 19.02 -3.50 6.45
N PHE A 63 19.31 -3.27 5.16
CA PHE A 63 18.72 -2.21 4.37
C PHE A 63 17.18 -2.31 4.32
N VAL A 64 16.64 -3.50 4.05
CA VAL A 64 15.19 -3.73 4.04
C VAL A 64 14.58 -3.52 5.43
N MET A 65 15.24 -4.02 6.48
CA MET A 65 14.79 -3.87 7.87
C MET A 65 14.85 -2.42 8.40
N SER A 66 15.70 -1.59 7.80
CA SER A 66 15.88 -0.18 8.16
C SER A 66 14.99 0.76 7.35
N ASN A 67 14.41 0.29 6.24
CA ASN A 67 13.47 1.08 5.45
C ASN A 67 12.04 0.98 6.01
N SER A 68 11.46 2.13 6.35
CA SER A 68 10.10 2.18 6.94
C SER A 68 8.99 1.66 6.04
N ILE A 69 9.08 1.88 4.73
CA ILE A 69 8.09 1.41 3.78
C ILE A 69 8.18 -0.12 3.68
N CYS A 70 9.38 -0.66 3.45
CA CYS A 70 9.58 -2.10 3.32
C CYS A 70 9.24 -2.86 4.59
N LEU A 71 9.77 -2.42 5.74
CA LEU A 71 9.53 -3.14 6.99
C LEU A 71 8.04 -3.17 7.31
N ASN A 72 7.36 -2.02 7.27
CA ASN A 72 5.92 -1.97 7.58
C ASN A 72 5.10 -2.84 6.62
N PHE A 73 5.43 -2.79 5.33
CA PHE A 73 4.75 -3.57 4.31
C PHE A 73 4.91 -5.08 4.51
N PHE A 74 6.17 -5.55 4.64
CA PHE A 74 6.45 -6.99 4.76
C PHE A 74 6.09 -7.54 6.13
N ALA A 75 6.33 -6.79 7.21
CA ALA A 75 5.96 -7.20 8.55
C ALA A 75 4.43 -7.18 8.76
N GLN A 76 3.69 -6.47 7.91
CA GLN A 76 2.26 -6.18 8.08
C GLN A 76 1.96 -5.51 9.44
N ASN A 77 2.86 -4.63 9.87
CA ASN A 77 2.77 -3.91 11.13
C ASN A 77 3.12 -2.42 10.91
N LYS A 78 2.59 -1.53 11.75
CA LYS A 78 2.87 -0.10 11.68
C LYS A 78 3.87 0.30 12.77
N PHE A 79 5.15 0.20 12.46
CA PHE A 79 6.22 0.67 13.34
C PHE A 79 6.29 2.21 13.31
N SER A 80 6.58 2.82 14.47
CA SER A 80 6.72 4.28 14.58
C SER A 80 7.99 4.77 13.88
N LYS A 81 8.04 6.07 13.53
CA LYS A 81 9.23 6.67 12.91
C LYS A 81 10.49 6.54 13.79
N GLU A 82 10.31 6.57 15.11
CA GLU A 82 11.38 6.39 16.10
C GLU A 82 12.02 5.00 16.02
N TYR A 83 11.33 4.03 15.42
CA TYR A 83 11.89 2.71 15.19
C TYR A 83 12.97 2.73 14.12
N PHE A 84 13.05 3.73 13.23
CA PHE A 84 13.94 3.72 12.05
C PHE A 84 15.14 4.65 12.21
N PHE A 85 16.32 4.13 11.84
CA PHE A 85 17.57 4.89 11.82
C PHE A 85 17.78 5.59 10.49
N THR A 86 18.58 6.65 10.49
CA THR A 86 18.95 7.41 9.29
C THR A 86 20.12 6.81 8.52
N ASP A 87 20.89 5.92 9.14
CA ASP A 87 22.10 5.36 8.55
C ASP A 87 21.73 4.18 7.64
N ASN A 88 21.56 4.48 6.35
CA ASN A 88 21.41 3.46 5.34
C ASN A 88 22.78 2.95 4.90
N PRO A 89 23.00 1.62 4.85
CA PRO A 89 24.22 1.06 4.30
C PRO A 89 24.34 1.47 2.82
N ASN A 90 25.58 1.73 2.37
CA ASN A 90 25.86 2.10 0.99
C ASN A 90 25.81 0.85 0.09
N ILE A 91 24.61 0.43 -0.28
CA ILE A 91 24.34 -0.76 -1.09
C ILE A 91 23.83 -0.34 -2.46
N SER A 92 24.36 -0.96 -3.51
CA SER A 92 23.87 -0.74 -4.88
C SER A 92 22.43 -1.25 -5.05
N ASP A 93 21.62 -0.52 -5.81
CA ASP A 93 20.24 -0.89 -6.12
C ASP A 93 20.10 -2.32 -6.67
N GLU A 94 21.06 -2.79 -7.48
CA GLU A 94 21.04 -4.15 -8.06
C GLU A 94 21.17 -5.27 -7.01
N LYS A 95 21.97 -5.05 -5.95
CA LYS A 95 22.08 -6.01 -4.84
C LYS A 95 20.77 -6.11 -4.06
N VAL A 96 20.15 -4.97 -3.76
CA VAL A 96 18.84 -4.94 -3.09
C VAL A 96 17.78 -5.60 -3.97
N LYS A 97 17.78 -5.31 -5.28
CA LYS A 97 16.86 -5.93 -6.24
C LYS A 97 17.02 -7.44 -6.30
N HIS A 98 18.26 -7.92 -6.32
CA HIS A 98 18.56 -9.35 -6.26
C HIS A 98 18.05 -9.97 -4.96
N PHE A 99 18.30 -9.33 -3.81
CA PHE A 99 17.81 -9.78 -2.51
C PHE A 99 16.29 -9.87 -2.44
N ILE A 100 15.57 -8.82 -2.86
CA ILE A 100 14.10 -8.81 -2.90
C ILE A 100 13.60 -9.92 -3.83
N THR A 101 14.23 -10.10 -4.99
CA THR A 101 13.85 -11.15 -5.94
C THR A 101 14.00 -12.54 -5.33
N LEU A 102 15.12 -12.79 -4.66
CA LEU A 102 15.47 -14.09 -4.09
C LEU A 102 14.59 -14.46 -2.90
N PHE A 103 14.35 -13.51 -1.99
CA PHE A 103 13.74 -13.83 -0.69
C PHE A 103 12.31 -13.32 -0.49
N LEU A 104 11.90 -12.28 -1.22
CA LEU A 104 10.67 -11.53 -0.91
C LEU A 104 9.71 -11.42 -2.09
N SER A 105 10.08 -11.85 -3.30
CA SER A 105 9.29 -11.62 -4.52
C SER A 105 7.89 -12.22 -4.46
N VAL A 106 7.77 -13.47 -4.00
CA VAL A 106 6.48 -14.17 -3.87
C VAL A 106 5.57 -13.47 -2.87
N ASP A 107 6.11 -13.15 -1.69
CA ASP A 107 5.35 -12.45 -0.63
C ASP A 107 4.98 -11.03 -1.06
N LEU A 108 5.88 -10.30 -1.72
CA LEU A 108 5.64 -8.97 -2.24
C LEU A 108 4.44 -8.94 -3.19
N ILE A 109 4.42 -9.84 -4.18
CA ILE A 109 3.29 -9.94 -5.13
C ILE A 109 2.01 -10.38 -4.43
N SER A 110 2.09 -11.33 -3.50
CA SER A 110 0.93 -11.82 -2.75
C SER A 110 0.30 -10.72 -1.88
N LEU A 111 1.12 -9.99 -1.12
CA LEU A 111 0.69 -8.88 -0.28
C LEU A 111 0.17 -7.71 -1.11
N PHE A 112 0.84 -7.39 -2.22
CA PHE A 112 0.38 -6.37 -3.16
C PHE A 112 -1.02 -6.71 -3.69
N SER A 113 -1.22 -7.93 -4.17
CA SER A 113 -2.51 -8.43 -4.65
C SER A 113 -3.58 -8.40 -3.56
N LEU A 114 -3.25 -8.84 -2.35
CA LEU A 114 -4.16 -8.83 -1.21
C LEU A 114 -4.62 -7.42 -0.88
N LYS A 115 -3.69 -6.47 -0.69
CA LYS A 115 -4.03 -5.08 -0.38
C LYS A 115 -4.84 -4.44 -1.50
N LEU A 116 -4.45 -4.68 -2.75
CA LEU A 116 -5.16 -4.20 -3.92
C LEU A 116 -6.61 -4.73 -3.95
N SER A 117 -6.87 -5.96 -3.48
CA SER A 117 -8.22 -6.54 -3.43
C SER A 117 -9.16 -5.90 -2.39
N LYS A 118 -8.63 -5.24 -1.36
CA LYS A 118 -9.41 -4.73 -0.21
C LYS A 118 -10.26 -3.50 -0.52
N ASN A 119 -10.05 -2.83 -1.66
CA ASN A 119 -10.86 -1.71 -2.15
C ASN A 119 -10.98 -0.50 -1.18
N THR A 120 -10.05 -0.36 -0.25
CA THR A 120 -10.04 0.69 0.79
C THR A 120 -8.94 1.70 0.50
N PHE A 121 -9.14 2.94 0.93
CA PHE A 121 -8.20 4.04 0.71
C PHE A 121 -6.83 3.73 1.31
N GLU A 122 -6.79 3.29 2.56
CA GLU A 122 -5.56 3.06 3.33
C GLU A 122 -4.69 1.99 2.67
N ASN A 123 -5.30 0.95 2.10
CA ASN A 123 -4.55 -0.09 1.40
C ASN A 123 -3.97 0.43 0.08
N LEU A 124 -4.69 1.29 -0.66
CA LEU A 124 -4.19 1.88 -1.90
C LEU A 124 -3.09 2.90 -1.64
N GLU A 125 -3.22 3.69 -0.59
CA GLU A 125 -2.20 4.65 -0.15
C GLU A 125 -0.91 3.92 0.26
N GLU A 126 -1.02 2.81 0.98
CA GLU A 126 0.15 1.98 1.30
C GLU A 126 0.82 1.37 0.07
N LEU A 127 0.04 0.99 -0.96
CA LEU A 127 0.58 0.55 -2.24
C LEU A 127 1.28 1.68 -3.01
N ASP A 128 0.74 2.90 -2.96
CA ASP A 128 1.36 4.08 -3.56
C ASP A 128 2.75 4.32 -2.96
N PHE A 129 2.85 4.36 -1.62
CA PHE A 129 4.13 4.49 -0.92
C PHE A 129 5.10 3.35 -1.21
N LEU A 130 4.61 2.11 -1.33
CA LEU A 130 5.46 0.98 -1.73
C LEU A 130 6.08 1.21 -3.12
N LEU A 131 5.34 1.82 -4.04
CA LEU A 131 5.78 2.03 -5.42
C LEU A 131 6.80 3.17 -5.56
N ASP A 132 6.95 4.04 -4.56
CA ASP A 132 8.14 4.90 -4.46
C ASP A 132 9.44 4.08 -4.32
N PHE A 133 9.32 2.83 -3.84
CA PHE A 133 10.42 1.87 -3.74
C PHE A 133 10.61 1.00 -5.00
N LYS A 134 9.85 1.26 -6.06
CA LYS A 134 9.79 0.42 -7.28
C LYS A 134 11.14 0.20 -7.95
N ARG A 135 12.12 1.12 -7.81
CA ARG A 135 13.48 0.97 -8.38
C ARG A 135 14.21 -0.29 -7.92
N TYR A 136 13.84 -0.80 -6.74
CA TYR A 136 14.40 -2.02 -6.16
C TYR A 136 13.66 -3.30 -6.56
N PHE A 137 12.64 -3.20 -7.42
CA PHE A 137 11.92 -4.38 -7.91
C PHE A 137 12.48 -4.83 -9.24
N SER A 138 12.54 -6.15 -9.45
CA SER A 138 12.91 -6.71 -10.75
C SER A 138 11.80 -6.49 -11.77
N GLU A 139 12.16 -6.54 -13.06
CA GLU A 139 11.21 -6.36 -14.16
C GLU A 139 10.06 -7.36 -14.08
N GLU A 140 10.32 -8.60 -13.67
CA GLU A 140 9.29 -9.63 -13.48
C GLU A 140 8.28 -9.23 -12.39
N ILE A 141 8.74 -8.69 -11.26
CA ILE A 141 7.87 -8.20 -10.18
C ILE A 141 7.02 -7.03 -10.69
N ILE A 142 7.67 -6.07 -11.34
CA ILE A 142 7.00 -4.87 -11.91
C ILE A 142 5.93 -5.30 -12.91
N TYR A 143 6.24 -6.25 -13.79
CA TYR A 143 5.28 -6.79 -14.77
C TYR A 143 4.07 -7.44 -14.08
N LYS A 144 4.29 -8.31 -13.09
CA LYS A 144 3.20 -8.96 -12.34
C LYS A 144 2.32 -7.92 -11.61
N MET A 145 2.91 -6.92 -10.98
CA MET A 145 2.16 -5.82 -10.36
C MET A 145 1.34 -5.03 -11.39
N THR A 146 1.94 -4.73 -12.55
CA THR A 146 1.26 -4.02 -13.66
C THR A 146 0.00 -4.78 -14.09
N VAL A 147 0.12 -6.09 -14.32
CA VAL A 147 -1.01 -6.96 -14.70
C VAL A 147 -2.13 -6.91 -13.64
N LEU A 148 -1.79 -6.94 -12.35
CA LEU A 148 -2.77 -6.86 -11.26
C LEU A 148 -3.52 -5.52 -11.24
N VAL A 149 -2.78 -4.41 -11.35
CA VAL A 149 -3.35 -3.06 -11.35
C VAL A 149 -4.24 -2.85 -12.58
N PHE A 150 -3.79 -3.26 -13.77
CA PHE A 150 -4.56 -3.13 -15.00
C PHE A 150 -5.80 -4.01 -15.00
N SER A 151 -5.70 -5.25 -14.49
CA SER A 151 -6.87 -6.12 -14.31
C SER A 151 -7.93 -5.48 -13.42
N LYS A 152 -7.50 -4.70 -12.42
CA LYS A 152 -8.42 -3.95 -11.56
C LYS A 152 -9.08 -2.78 -12.27
N LEU A 153 -8.34 -2.02 -13.08
CA LEU A 153 -8.90 -0.98 -13.93
C LEU A 153 -9.91 -1.55 -14.94
N ASP A 154 -9.57 -2.66 -15.60
CA ASP A 154 -10.47 -3.36 -16.53
C ASP A 154 -11.73 -3.89 -15.83
N PHE A 155 -11.59 -4.38 -14.59
CA PHE A 155 -12.75 -4.73 -13.78
C PHE A 155 -13.65 -3.52 -13.53
N ALA A 156 -13.10 -2.36 -13.18
CA ALA A 156 -13.93 -1.14 -13.01
C ALA A 156 -14.67 -0.73 -14.29
N ILE A 157 -13.96 -0.72 -15.42
CA ILE A 157 -14.53 -0.38 -16.73
C ILE A 157 -15.65 -1.36 -17.10
N SER A 158 -15.42 -2.66 -16.97
CA SER A 158 -16.42 -3.69 -17.28
C SER A 158 -17.65 -3.61 -16.38
N GLN A 159 -17.48 -3.33 -15.08
CA GLN A 159 -18.60 -3.11 -14.17
C GLN A 159 -19.42 -1.89 -14.59
N LEU A 160 -18.79 -0.75 -14.89
CA LEU A 160 -19.52 0.45 -15.35
C LEU A 160 -20.26 0.24 -16.68
N ALA A 161 -19.82 -0.68 -17.54
CA ALA A 161 -20.49 -0.98 -18.79
C ALA A 161 -21.81 -1.74 -18.60
N VAL A 162 -21.90 -2.54 -17.53
CA VAL A 162 -23.04 -3.45 -17.26
C VAL A 162 -23.95 -2.93 -16.14
N LEU A 163 -23.44 -2.06 -15.27
CA LEU A 163 -24.20 -1.53 -14.14
C LEU A 163 -25.36 -0.65 -14.59
N ASN A 164 -26.57 -1.22 -14.52
CA ASN A 164 -27.85 -0.51 -14.67
C ASN A 164 -28.40 0.03 -13.33
N THR A 165 -27.67 -0.12 -12.23
CA THR A 165 -28.12 0.25 -10.88
C THR A 165 -27.07 1.02 -10.10
N ASN A 166 -27.49 1.81 -9.10
CA ASN A 166 -26.64 2.66 -8.24
C ASN A 166 -25.75 1.87 -7.26
N LYS A 167 -25.41 0.61 -7.54
CA LYS A 167 -24.62 -0.26 -6.66
C LYS A 167 -23.17 -0.31 -7.13
N TYR A 168 -22.37 0.63 -6.64
CA TYR A 168 -20.94 0.78 -6.99
C TYR A 168 -19.99 0.13 -5.98
N SER A 169 -20.48 -0.64 -5.02
CA SER A 169 -19.67 -1.18 -3.92
C SER A 169 -18.47 -2.02 -4.40
N ALA A 170 -18.64 -2.77 -5.49
CA ALA A 170 -17.57 -3.59 -6.07
C ALA A 170 -16.42 -2.76 -6.68
N ILE A 171 -16.69 -1.50 -7.05
CA ILE A 171 -15.75 -0.60 -7.71
C ILE A 171 -15.53 0.69 -6.91
N ILE A 172 -15.91 0.73 -5.64
CA ILE A 172 -15.91 1.95 -4.84
C ILE A 172 -14.52 2.61 -4.78
N TYR A 173 -13.47 1.82 -4.94
CA TYR A 173 -12.08 2.27 -4.93
C TYR A 173 -11.73 3.29 -6.03
N ILE A 174 -12.46 3.33 -7.15
CA ILE A 174 -12.19 4.30 -8.22
C ILE A 174 -12.54 5.74 -7.83
N LYS A 175 -13.21 5.96 -6.69
CA LYS A 175 -13.46 7.31 -6.17
C LYS A 175 -12.28 7.88 -5.38
N PHE A 176 -11.21 7.10 -5.17
CA PHE A 176 -10.07 7.48 -4.35
C PHE A 176 -8.89 7.93 -5.21
N LYS A 177 -8.32 9.10 -4.90
CA LYS A 177 -7.08 9.60 -5.54
C LYS A 177 -5.93 8.58 -5.50
N ALA A 178 -5.81 7.83 -4.39
CA ALA A 178 -4.75 6.84 -4.19
C ALA A 178 -4.77 5.74 -5.27
N PHE A 179 -5.94 5.37 -5.81
CA PHE A 179 -6.01 4.42 -6.92
C PHE A 179 -5.31 4.95 -8.18
N TYR A 180 -5.45 6.24 -8.46
CA TYR A 180 -4.88 6.90 -9.63
C TYR A 180 -3.38 7.16 -9.46
N ASN A 181 -2.92 7.46 -8.23
CA ASN A 181 -1.49 7.50 -7.94
C ASN A 181 -0.83 6.13 -8.20
N VAL A 182 -1.41 5.04 -7.69
CA VAL A 182 -0.93 3.67 -7.95
C VAL A 182 -0.87 3.37 -9.46
N LEU A 183 -1.90 3.75 -10.22
CA LEU A 183 -1.92 3.59 -11.68
C LEU A 183 -0.81 4.38 -12.39
N SER A 184 -0.51 5.57 -11.89
CA SER A 184 0.50 6.48 -12.48
C SER A 184 1.90 5.86 -12.50
N HIS A 185 2.24 5.05 -11.50
CA HIS A 185 3.50 4.31 -11.47
C HIS A 185 3.65 3.31 -12.63
N PHE A 186 2.56 2.94 -13.29
CA PHE A 186 2.52 2.01 -14.41
C PHE A 186 1.96 2.63 -15.68
N ALA A 187 2.03 3.96 -15.80
CA ALA A 187 1.50 4.68 -16.95
C ALA A 187 2.15 4.21 -18.27
N THR A 188 1.29 3.87 -19.24
CA THR A 188 1.62 3.44 -20.58
C THR A 188 0.58 3.98 -21.56
N ILE A 189 0.85 3.88 -22.87
CA ILE A 189 -0.13 4.22 -23.90
C ILE A 189 -1.44 3.42 -23.73
N GLU A 190 -1.35 2.14 -23.33
CA GLU A 190 -2.53 1.30 -23.11
C GLU A 190 -3.34 1.76 -21.90
N SER A 191 -2.70 2.06 -20.77
CA SER A 191 -3.41 2.53 -19.57
C SER A 191 -4.04 3.91 -19.79
N ASP A 192 -3.43 4.78 -20.59
CA ASP A 192 -3.99 6.07 -20.99
C ASP A 192 -5.29 5.92 -21.82
N GLN A 193 -5.33 4.93 -22.72
CA GLN A 193 -6.54 4.59 -23.46
C GLN A 193 -7.64 4.06 -22.52
N LYS A 194 -7.29 3.18 -21.58
CA LYS A 194 -8.22 2.68 -20.55
C LYS A 194 -8.73 3.82 -19.67
N MET A 195 -7.87 4.78 -19.31
CA MET A 195 -8.24 5.96 -18.53
C MET A 195 -9.22 6.86 -19.28
N SER A 196 -9.00 7.09 -20.57
CA SER A 196 -9.91 7.84 -21.44
C SER A 196 -11.28 7.17 -21.57
N ASN A 197 -11.30 5.84 -21.69
CA ASN A 197 -12.54 5.06 -21.71
C ASN A 197 -13.30 5.17 -20.38
N LEU A 198 -12.59 5.01 -19.25
CA LEU A 198 -13.17 5.19 -17.93
C LEU A 198 -13.78 6.58 -17.77
N LEU A 199 -13.04 7.63 -18.17
CA LEU A 199 -13.48 9.03 -18.04
C LEU A 199 -14.78 9.24 -18.82
N SER A 200 -14.81 8.78 -20.07
CA SER A 200 -15.99 8.90 -20.94
C SER A 200 -17.24 8.23 -20.33
N MET A 201 -17.06 7.06 -19.72
CA MET A 201 -18.16 6.32 -19.06
C MET A 201 -18.62 7.02 -17.79
N VAL A 202 -17.69 7.52 -16.99
CA VAL A 202 -17.97 8.24 -15.74
C VAL A 202 -18.69 9.56 -16.04
N ILE A 203 -18.20 10.36 -16.99
CA ILE A 203 -18.86 11.61 -17.42
C ILE A 203 -20.26 11.34 -17.95
N LYS A 204 -20.43 10.33 -18.80
CA LYS A 204 -21.76 9.94 -19.31
C LYS A 204 -22.71 9.59 -18.17
N SER A 205 -22.20 8.98 -17.10
CA SER A 205 -23.01 8.59 -15.94
C SER A 205 -23.32 9.79 -15.04
N TYR A 206 -22.34 10.67 -14.81
CA TYR A 206 -22.52 11.94 -14.10
C TYR A 206 -23.52 12.86 -14.81
N ASN A 207 -23.47 12.98 -16.13
CA ASN A 207 -24.41 13.82 -16.88
C ASN A 207 -25.86 13.31 -16.84
N LYS A 208 -26.08 12.02 -16.56
CA LYS A 208 -27.42 11.46 -16.33
C LYS A 208 -27.96 11.81 -14.94
N ASP A 209 -27.08 11.98 -13.96
CA ASP A 209 -27.41 12.32 -12.59
C ASP A 209 -26.29 13.18 -11.99
N THR A 210 -26.39 14.49 -12.20
CA THR A 210 -25.36 15.46 -11.75
C THR A 210 -25.29 15.61 -10.24
N SER A 211 -26.28 15.07 -9.51
CA SER A 211 -26.29 15.00 -8.05
C SER A 211 -25.48 13.81 -7.50
N SER A 212 -24.99 12.93 -8.39
CA SER A 212 -24.22 11.75 -7.98
C SER A 212 -22.86 12.14 -7.40
N VAL A 213 -22.77 12.09 -6.07
CA VAL A 213 -21.51 12.29 -5.32
C VAL A 213 -20.45 11.29 -5.78
N PHE A 214 -20.84 10.03 -6.02
CA PHE A 214 -19.90 9.01 -6.46
C PHE A 214 -19.19 9.39 -7.76
N PHE A 215 -19.93 9.66 -8.84
CA PHE A 215 -19.29 9.98 -10.12
C PHE A 215 -18.55 11.32 -10.09
N GLY A 216 -19.04 12.31 -9.35
CA GLY A 216 -18.30 13.56 -9.14
C GLY A 216 -16.95 13.33 -8.44
N SER A 217 -16.91 12.51 -7.38
CA SER A 217 -15.67 12.14 -6.69
C SER A 217 -14.71 11.35 -7.59
N VAL A 218 -15.23 10.49 -8.46
CA VAL A 218 -14.42 9.76 -9.44
C VAL A 218 -13.75 10.73 -10.41
N ILE A 219 -14.51 11.63 -11.05
CA ILE A 219 -13.96 12.60 -12.01
C ILE A 219 -12.86 13.45 -11.35
N LYS A 220 -13.08 13.92 -10.12
CA LYS A 220 -12.06 14.66 -9.37
C LYS A 220 -10.81 13.83 -9.08
N SER A 221 -11.00 12.59 -8.65
CA SER A 221 -9.87 11.70 -8.32
C SER A 221 -9.06 11.31 -9.54
N MET A 222 -9.69 11.23 -10.72
CA MET A 222 -9.02 10.92 -11.99
C MET A 222 -7.94 11.95 -12.36
N ALA A 223 -8.05 13.21 -11.90
CA ALA A 223 -7.03 14.23 -12.13
C ALA A 223 -5.66 13.93 -11.49
N PHE A 224 -5.62 13.00 -10.52
CA PHE A 224 -4.37 12.56 -9.89
C PHE A 224 -3.61 11.50 -10.69
N TYR A 225 -4.15 11.07 -11.85
CA TYR A 225 -3.42 10.17 -12.74
C TYR A 225 -2.41 10.94 -13.60
N ASN A 226 -1.12 10.64 -13.40
CA ASN A 226 -0.03 11.09 -14.24
C ASN A 226 0.09 10.14 -15.44
N ALA A 227 -0.41 10.59 -16.59
CA ALA A 227 -0.48 9.82 -17.81
C ALA A 227 0.87 9.74 -18.51
N PHE A 228 1.03 8.73 -19.37
CA PHE A 228 2.19 8.65 -20.26
C PHE A 228 2.16 9.78 -21.30
N ASN A 229 0.97 10.11 -21.79
CA ASN A 229 0.70 11.24 -22.66
C ASN A 229 0.15 12.42 -21.85
N GLU A 230 0.93 13.49 -21.74
CA GLU A 230 0.56 14.70 -20.99
C GLU A 230 -0.80 15.30 -21.38
N ASN A 231 -1.25 15.12 -22.63
CA ASN A 231 -2.57 15.59 -23.05
C ASN A 231 -3.70 14.88 -22.29
N ILE A 232 -3.52 13.60 -21.93
CA ILE A 232 -4.49 12.88 -21.12
C ILE A 232 -4.55 13.45 -19.71
N THR A 233 -3.41 13.75 -19.09
CA THR A 233 -3.37 14.44 -17.78
C THR A 233 -4.10 15.78 -17.83
N LYS A 234 -3.91 16.58 -18.88
CA LYS A 234 -4.64 17.85 -19.07
C LYS A 234 -6.14 17.64 -19.17
N VAL A 235 -6.59 16.70 -20.01
CA VAL A 235 -8.02 16.38 -20.16
C VAL A 235 -8.64 15.93 -18.83
N LEU A 236 -7.94 15.12 -18.04
CA LEU A 236 -8.43 14.67 -16.72
C LEU A 236 -8.55 15.84 -15.74
N ALA A 237 -7.57 16.74 -15.71
CA ALA A 237 -7.60 17.94 -14.88
C ALA A 237 -8.73 18.89 -15.28
N GLU A 238 -8.88 19.20 -16.58
CA GLU A 238 -9.95 20.07 -17.09
C GLU A 238 -11.35 19.54 -16.76
N ASN A 239 -11.55 18.23 -16.84
CA ASN A 239 -12.83 17.62 -16.46
C ASN A 239 -13.06 17.65 -14.95
N SER A 240 -12.02 17.54 -14.12
CA SER A 240 -12.11 17.73 -12.67
C SER A 240 -12.51 19.16 -12.31
N ASP A 241 -11.89 20.15 -12.95
CA ASP A 241 -12.17 21.58 -12.70
C ASP A 241 -13.60 21.98 -13.11
N ALA A 242 -14.18 21.28 -14.08
CA ALA A 242 -15.57 21.47 -14.51
C ALA A 242 -16.60 20.95 -13.49
N ILE A 243 -16.20 20.09 -12.54
CA ILE A 243 -17.09 19.60 -11.49
C ILE A 243 -17.13 20.60 -10.34
N PRO A 244 -18.33 21.05 -9.90
CA PRO A 244 -18.44 21.94 -8.74
C PRO A 244 -17.69 21.41 -7.53
N ALA A 245 -17.27 22.30 -6.63
CA ALA A 245 -16.76 21.91 -5.33
C ALA A 245 -17.85 21.09 -4.59
N LEU A 246 -17.81 19.76 -4.74
CA LEU A 246 -18.44 18.84 -3.80
C LEU A 246 -17.93 19.28 -2.42
N GLU A 247 -18.84 19.62 -1.52
CA GLU A 247 -18.49 19.75 -0.11
C GLU A 247 -17.70 18.50 0.25
N GLU A 248 -16.47 18.68 0.70
CA GLU A 248 -15.66 17.58 1.19
C GLU A 248 -16.44 16.95 2.33
N ASP A 249 -17.18 15.88 2.02
CA ASP A 249 -17.62 14.92 3.02
C ASP A 249 -16.32 14.40 3.62
N VAL A 250 -15.94 15.08 4.72
CA VAL A 250 -14.85 14.80 5.63
C VAL A 250 -14.38 13.38 5.41
N GLU A 251 -13.22 13.21 4.75
CA GLU A 251 -12.58 11.92 4.43
C GLU A 251 -12.29 11.07 5.69
N ASN A 252 -12.77 11.48 6.87
CA ASN A 252 -12.82 10.77 8.13
C ASN A 252 -14.26 10.66 8.68
N ALA A 253 -15.04 9.70 8.20
CA ALA A 253 -16.31 9.32 8.82
C ALA A 253 -16.42 7.81 9.03
N ILE A 254 -15.61 7.28 9.96
CA ILE A 254 -16.11 6.26 10.89
C ILE A 254 -15.94 6.79 12.31
N MET A 255 -16.72 7.82 12.67
CA MET A 255 -17.16 7.99 14.05
C MET A 255 -18.65 8.29 14.04
N PRO A 256 -19.49 7.40 14.58
CA PRO A 256 -20.92 7.64 14.74
C PRO A 256 -21.16 8.98 15.44
N PRO A 257 -22.24 9.73 15.11
CA PRO A 257 -22.58 11.02 15.74
C PRO A 257 -22.58 10.95 17.27
N VAL A 258 -22.94 9.79 17.83
CA VAL A 258 -22.95 9.49 19.26
C VAL A 258 -21.54 9.60 19.87
N VAL A 259 -20.50 9.17 19.16
CA VAL A 259 -19.10 9.21 19.65
C VAL A 259 -18.57 10.64 19.69
N LYS A 260 -18.96 11.49 18.71
CA LYS A 260 -18.63 12.93 18.73
C LYS A 260 -19.26 13.64 19.94
N ILE A 261 -20.51 13.30 20.26
CA ILE A 261 -21.22 13.86 21.43
C ILE A 261 -20.53 13.39 22.73
N ILE A 262 -20.16 12.12 22.84
CA ILE A 262 -19.46 11.58 24.02
C ILE A 262 -18.11 12.26 24.24
N ILE A 263 -17.32 12.45 23.17
CA ILE A 263 -16.01 13.12 23.26
C ILE A 263 -16.19 14.58 23.67
N ALA A 264 -17.17 15.30 23.11
CA ALA A 264 -17.46 16.67 23.50
C ALA A 264 -17.87 16.79 24.97
N ILE A 265 -18.69 15.87 25.47
CA ILE A 265 -19.10 15.83 26.88
C ILE A 265 -17.91 15.52 27.79
N MET A 266 -17.03 14.58 27.42
CA MET A 266 -15.83 14.27 28.20
C MET A 266 -14.87 15.45 28.28
N ILE A 267 -14.62 16.14 27.16
CA ILE A 267 -13.75 17.33 27.15
C ILE A 267 -14.36 18.43 28.04
N PHE A 268 -15.67 18.65 27.94
CA PHE A 268 -16.36 19.65 28.76
C PHE A 268 -16.32 19.30 30.26
N ALA A 269 -16.47 18.02 30.62
CA ALA A 269 -16.37 17.56 32.01
C ALA A 269 -14.96 17.71 32.59
N VAL A 270 -13.92 17.44 31.80
CA VAL A 270 -12.51 17.62 32.21
C VAL A 270 -12.18 19.10 32.41
N ILE A 271 -12.66 19.97 31.52
CA ILE A 271 -12.48 21.42 31.65
C ILE A 271 -13.19 21.95 32.91
N LEU A 272 -14.43 21.52 33.16
CA LEU A 272 -15.15 21.86 34.39
C LEU A 272 -14.44 21.35 35.65
N PHE A 273 -13.88 20.14 35.61
CA PHE A 273 -13.13 19.57 36.74
C PHE A 273 -11.83 20.32 37.01
N LEU A 274 -11.17 20.84 35.97
CA LEU A 274 -9.95 21.65 36.11
C LEU A 274 -10.24 23.08 36.59
N ILE A 275 -11.43 23.62 36.33
CA ILE A 275 -11.83 24.97 36.79
C ILE A 275 -12.37 24.93 38.23
N CYS A 276 -12.94 23.81 38.67
CA CYS A 276 -13.47 23.63 40.02
C CYS A 276 -12.45 23.14 41.07
N LYS A 277 -11.15 23.11 40.73
CA LYS A 277 -10.06 22.72 41.63
C LYS A 277 -9.09 23.87 41.83
#